data_AF-A0A7S0Q7P2-F1
#
_entry.id   AF-A0A7S0Q7P2-F1
#
_cell.length_a   1.000
_cell.length_b   1.000
_cell.length_c   1.000
_cell.angle_alpha   90.00
_cell.angle_beta   90.00
_cell.angle_gamma   90.00
#
_symmetry.space_group_name_H-M   'P 1'
#
loop_
_entity.id
_entity.type
_entity.pdbx_description
1 polymer ?
#
loop_
_entity_poly.entity_id
_entity_poly.type
_entity_poly.pdbx_seq_one_letter_code
_entity_poly.pdbx_strand_id
1 'polypeptide(L)'
;QEGSSMLGFLLTTCGLAPITRPHPAVQLRLPLSMGERRYRASNFRAQLEEDWRDVRARLVAREQREGADPTAESVDEASGFVYESPLIEQGTIILGGTQQAFGFALRQQYFHKSVMLLLQHDESFTKGIILNRPSALEIDGWRVWFGGDVAEGGTFRGGQPEGGETSSQQEITCLHSLQSEEATRLSLPIIRGVYQTSLEGAQELIGSGAAHKGDFWLFVGYAGWAPSQLQGEVERDSWYLAAADSAVLLHEMLRQGTELPPPSAGELAAGDGLSTWEALMLKIGKAEEVERTRDCLEDRMLKQWVRTYLFPRPSPLPLDAARLLPESSVGLVLRAGSHTDRFTLTEQFMHKSLLVLLHETAEVCIGLVLNRVTANAVQLNTPNRPTRRISFGGEAKLRALDADANGLLWLHRRADYGGTPLGDSGLLRMPSMQAAELIRDGSAQLADFLIVAGAVPWERSALLRMINEGDLEVVPRARSLWDGVFSLADSSAEGDKEQLTDGTALWWASTLLTPSQSQESDSQPPYTVQAAPSAKLADEALTNWLKFFAGHEASSAAASDD
;
A
#
# COMPACT_ATOMS: atom_id res chain seq x y z
N GLN A 1 11.14 25.76 -1.22
CA GLN A 1 12.38 25.19 -0.65
C GLN A 1 12.46 25.39 0.87
N GLU A 2 11.83 26.44 1.45
CA GLU A 2 11.82 26.64 2.91
C GLU A 2 10.89 25.67 3.68
N GLY A 3 9.75 25.23 3.14
CA GLY A 3 8.86 24.27 3.80
C GLY A 3 9.43 22.86 4.01
N SER A 4 10.16 22.34 3.03
CA SER A 4 10.80 21.01 3.13
C SER A 4 11.92 20.97 4.19
N SER A 5 12.58 22.12 4.42
CA SER A 5 13.57 22.32 5.48
C SER A 5 12.92 22.33 6.87
N MET A 6 11.73 22.93 6.99
CA MET A 6 11.01 23.04 8.25
C MET A 6 10.39 21.70 8.70
N LEU A 7 9.88 20.89 7.77
CA LEU A 7 9.39 19.53 8.02
C LEU A 7 10.49 18.63 8.60
N GLY A 8 11.71 18.69 8.04
CA GLY A 8 12.87 17.95 8.57
C GLY A 8 13.35 18.43 9.94
N PHE A 9 12.99 19.65 10.35
CA PHE A 9 13.32 20.21 11.66
C PHE A 9 12.30 19.79 12.74
N LEU A 10 11.02 19.69 12.37
CA LEU A 10 9.92 19.32 13.29
C LEU A 10 9.72 17.81 13.41
N LEU A 11 9.94 17.08 12.32
CA LEU A 11 9.67 15.66 12.18
C LEU A 11 10.90 14.95 11.59
N THR A 12 11.08 13.69 11.96
CA THR A 12 11.89 12.75 11.17
C THR A 12 10.92 11.72 10.61
N THR A 13 10.94 11.46 9.30
CA THR A 13 10.21 10.33 8.75
C THR A 13 10.80 9.06 9.36
N CYS A 14 10.01 8.38 10.18
CA CYS A 14 10.33 7.02 10.57
C CYS A 14 10.03 6.16 9.35
N GLY A 15 11.06 5.90 8.54
CA GLY A 15 11.08 4.65 7.80
C GLY A 15 11.02 3.51 8.83
N LEU A 16 9.82 3.05 9.17
CA LEU A 16 9.64 1.62 9.37
C LEU A 16 10.11 1.02 8.04
N ALA A 17 11.33 0.49 8.07
CA ALA A 17 12.09 0.15 6.88
C ALA A 17 11.17 -0.49 5.83
N PRO A 18 11.10 0.04 4.60
CA PRO A 18 10.97 -0.86 3.49
C PRO A 18 12.13 -1.86 3.65
N ILE A 19 11.95 -3.14 3.36
CA ILE A 19 13.10 -3.95 2.96
C ILE A 19 13.54 -3.45 1.58
N THR A 20 13.97 -2.20 1.51
CA THR A 20 14.75 -1.51 0.48
C THR A 20 15.25 -0.24 1.15
N ARG A 21 16.52 -0.23 1.56
CA ARG A 21 17.21 1.03 1.91
C ARG A 21 17.28 1.87 0.62
N PRO A 22 17.04 3.20 0.66
CA PRO A 22 17.48 4.06 -0.43
C PRO A 22 19.01 4.13 -0.39
N HIS A 23 19.67 3.54 -1.37
CA HIS A 23 21.09 3.78 -1.60
C HIS A 23 21.26 5.14 -2.30
N PRO A 24 22.35 5.89 -2.04
CA PRO A 24 22.61 7.15 -2.71
C PRO A 24 22.67 6.93 -4.21
N ALA A 25 22.01 7.82 -4.97
CA ALA A 25 22.05 7.86 -6.41
C ALA A 25 23.52 7.83 -6.90
N VAL A 26 23.98 6.67 -7.36
CA VAL A 26 25.16 6.62 -8.19
C VAL A 26 24.71 7.17 -9.54
N GLN A 27 25.01 8.46 -9.79
CA GLN A 27 24.95 9.03 -11.13
C GLN A 27 25.92 8.26 -12.03
N LEU A 28 25.45 7.18 -12.64
CA LEU A 28 26.09 6.61 -13.81
C LEU A 28 25.78 7.55 -14.98
N ARG A 29 26.71 8.48 -15.24
CA ARG A 29 26.82 9.11 -16.55
C ARG A 29 27.09 8.00 -17.57
N LEU A 30 26.05 7.56 -18.28
CA LEU A 30 26.23 6.83 -19.53
C LEU A 30 26.97 7.77 -20.49
N PRO A 31 28.18 7.43 -20.96
CA PRO A 31 28.79 8.20 -22.03
C PRO A 31 27.97 7.97 -23.29
N LEU A 32 27.29 9.02 -23.75
CA LEU A 32 26.92 9.16 -25.15
C LEU A 32 28.21 9.14 -25.98
N SER A 33 28.56 7.99 -26.57
CA SER A 33 29.44 7.99 -27.72
C SER A 33 29.01 6.93 -28.73
N MET A 34 28.76 7.43 -29.95
CA MET A 34 28.66 6.64 -31.16
C MET A 34 29.86 5.70 -31.27
N GLY A 35 29.57 4.43 -31.44
CA GLY A 35 30.55 3.39 -31.71
C GLY A 35 29.86 2.22 -32.37
N GLU A 36 29.54 2.38 -33.65
CA GLU A 36 29.26 1.26 -34.56
C GLU A 36 30.25 0.12 -34.29
N ARG A 37 29.76 -1.05 -33.91
CA ARG A 37 30.52 -2.28 -34.07
C ARG A 37 29.59 -3.45 -34.26
N ARG A 38 29.53 -3.88 -35.52
CA ARG A 38 29.15 -5.22 -35.99
C ARG A 38 29.53 -6.29 -34.95
N TYR A 39 28.55 -6.72 -34.17
CA TYR A 39 28.62 -7.95 -33.39
C TYR A 39 27.23 -8.57 -33.38
N ARG A 40 27.13 -9.84 -33.78
CA ARG A 40 25.91 -10.68 -33.88
C ARG A 40 25.09 -10.60 -35.17
N ALA A 41 25.71 -10.97 -36.29
CA ALA A 41 24.99 -11.70 -37.35
C ALA A 41 25.21 -13.22 -37.28
N SER A 42 26.17 -13.70 -36.46
CA SER A 42 26.53 -15.12 -36.38
C SER A 42 25.87 -15.90 -35.23
N ASN A 43 25.22 -15.22 -34.27
CA ASN A 43 24.48 -15.90 -33.18
C ASN A 43 23.00 -16.18 -33.53
N PHE A 44 22.50 -15.64 -34.64
CA PHE A 44 21.09 -15.74 -35.01
C PHE A 44 20.65 -17.17 -35.37
N ARG A 45 21.59 -18.01 -35.84
CA ARG A 45 21.30 -19.39 -36.24
C ARG A 45 21.39 -20.42 -35.11
N ALA A 46 21.93 -20.06 -33.94
CA ALA A 46 22.17 -21.00 -32.84
C ALA A 46 21.16 -20.92 -31.68
N GLN A 47 20.22 -19.96 -31.71
CA GLN A 47 19.13 -19.85 -30.71
C GLN A 47 17.79 -20.48 -31.17
N LEU A 48 17.80 -21.20 -32.29
CA LEU A 48 16.69 -22.04 -32.77
C LEU A 48 16.86 -23.52 -32.38
N GLU A 49 17.93 -23.86 -31.67
CA GLU A 49 18.04 -25.13 -30.93
C GLU A 49 17.13 -25.03 -29.70
N GLU A 50 16.34 -26.07 -29.46
CA GLU A 50 15.21 -26.13 -28.53
C GLU A 50 15.37 -25.30 -27.25
N ASP A 51 14.37 -24.47 -26.90
CA ASP A 51 14.33 -23.79 -25.60
C ASP A 51 14.30 -24.88 -24.52
N TRP A 52 15.37 -24.97 -23.74
CA TRP A 52 15.52 -26.01 -22.72
C TRP A 52 14.42 -25.94 -21.65
N ARG A 53 13.73 -24.80 -21.54
CA ARG A 53 12.48 -24.64 -20.76
C ARG A 53 11.34 -25.44 -21.37
N ASP A 54 11.14 -25.38 -22.69
CA ASP A 54 10.14 -26.21 -23.40
C ASP A 54 10.45 -27.70 -23.20
N VAL A 55 11.73 -28.07 -23.26
CA VAL A 55 12.17 -29.47 -23.07
C VAL A 55 11.88 -29.94 -21.65
N ARG A 56 12.24 -29.14 -20.63
CA ARG A 56 11.90 -29.43 -19.24
C ARG A 56 10.40 -29.49 -19.00
N ALA A 57 9.63 -28.55 -19.55
CA ALA A 57 8.18 -28.53 -19.42
C ALA A 57 7.57 -29.85 -19.93
N ARG A 58 8.02 -30.31 -21.11
CA ARG A 58 7.57 -31.58 -21.68
C ARG A 58 7.99 -32.79 -20.84
N LEU A 59 9.19 -32.77 -20.25
CA LEU A 59 9.66 -33.85 -19.37
C LEU A 59 8.85 -33.94 -18.07
N VAL A 60 8.63 -32.81 -17.40
CA VAL A 60 7.84 -32.76 -16.16
C VAL A 60 6.39 -33.16 -16.41
N ALA A 61 5.78 -32.68 -17.51
CA ALA A 61 4.43 -33.09 -17.90
C ALA A 61 4.32 -34.59 -18.16
N ARG A 62 5.35 -35.21 -18.72
CA ARG A 62 5.40 -36.66 -18.94
C ARG A 62 5.53 -37.44 -17.62
N GLU A 63 6.37 -36.97 -16.70
CA GLU A 63 6.52 -37.59 -15.36
C GLU A 63 5.23 -37.51 -14.55
N GLN A 64 4.53 -36.36 -14.57
CA GLN A 64 3.22 -36.20 -13.92
C GLN A 64 2.14 -37.12 -14.52
N ARG A 65 2.18 -37.39 -15.83
CA ARG A 65 1.28 -38.36 -16.49
C ARG A 65 1.63 -39.81 -16.15
N GLU A 66 2.91 -40.14 -16.00
CA GLU A 66 3.36 -41.49 -15.63
C GLU A 66 3.02 -41.84 -14.16
N GLY A 67 2.74 -40.84 -13.32
CA GLY A 67 2.26 -41.01 -11.93
C GLY A 67 0.74 -40.90 -11.71
N ALA A 68 -0.05 -40.57 -12.74
CA ALA A 68 -1.50 -40.39 -12.63
C ALA A 68 -2.30 -41.68 -12.94
N ASP A 69 -3.42 -41.89 -12.25
CA ASP A 69 -4.31 -43.05 -12.41
C ASP A 69 -4.86 -43.13 -13.86
N PRO A 70 -4.72 -44.27 -14.58
CA PRO A 70 -5.10 -44.40 -16.00
C PRO A 70 -6.60 -44.18 -16.34
N THR A 71 -7.45 -43.89 -15.36
CA THR A 71 -8.86 -43.55 -15.54
C THR A 71 -9.15 -42.04 -15.58
N ALA A 72 -8.17 -41.17 -15.35
CA ALA A 72 -8.35 -39.72 -15.45
C ALA A 72 -8.39 -39.29 -16.94
N GLU A 73 -9.45 -38.56 -17.34
CA GLU A 73 -9.66 -38.10 -18.71
C GLU A 73 -8.46 -37.32 -19.27
N SER A 74 -8.16 -37.56 -20.55
CA SER A 74 -7.04 -36.96 -21.27
C SER A 74 -7.18 -35.43 -21.36
N VAL A 75 -6.26 -34.71 -20.71
CA VAL A 75 -6.10 -33.26 -20.85
C VAL A 75 -5.54 -32.95 -22.25
N ASP A 76 -6.25 -32.08 -22.98
CA ASP A 76 -5.98 -31.64 -24.36
C ASP A 76 -4.49 -31.33 -24.62
N GLU A 77 -3.90 -32.00 -25.63
CA GLU A 77 -2.51 -31.80 -26.09
C GLU A 77 -2.25 -30.39 -26.68
N ALA A 78 -3.30 -29.60 -26.88
CA ALA A 78 -3.23 -28.22 -27.36
C ALA A 78 -3.10 -27.18 -26.23
N SER A 79 -3.17 -27.61 -24.95
CA SER A 79 -3.09 -26.71 -23.80
C SER A 79 -1.64 -26.59 -23.31
N GLY A 80 -1.10 -25.38 -23.36
CA GLY A 80 0.30 -25.16 -22.98
C GLY A 80 0.61 -25.53 -21.52
N PHE A 81 1.88 -25.87 -21.26
CA PHE A 81 2.39 -26.43 -20.02
C PHE A 81 2.91 -25.36 -19.07
N VAL A 82 2.60 -25.51 -17.78
CA VAL A 82 3.17 -24.73 -16.67
C VAL A 82 3.60 -25.71 -15.58
N TYR A 83 4.81 -25.57 -15.03
CA TYR A 83 5.31 -26.44 -13.97
C TYR A 83 6.10 -25.66 -12.92
N GLU A 84 6.12 -26.16 -11.68
CA GLU A 84 6.91 -25.58 -10.59
C GLU A 84 8.41 -25.76 -10.88
N SER A 85 9.18 -24.66 -10.89
CA SER A 85 10.61 -24.67 -11.21
C SER A 85 11.40 -24.09 -10.04
N PRO A 86 12.44 -24.76 -9.52
CA PRO A 86 13.24 -24.20 -8.43
C PRO A 86 14.23 -23.12 -8.88
N LEU A 87 14.34 -22.86 -10.18
CA LEU A 87 15.35 -21.97 -10.74
C LEU A 87 14.80 -20.56 -10.96
N ILE A 88 15.55 -19.57 -10.49
CA ILE A 88 15.34 -18.16 -10.81
C ILE A 88 16.18 -17.83 -12.03
N GLU A 89 15.53 -17.53 -13.13
CA GLU A 89 16.17 -17.15 -14.39
C GLU A 89 15.28 -16.22 -15.22
N GLN A 90 15.87 -15.52 -16.20
CA GLN A 90 15.09 -14.77 -17.19
C GLN A 90 14.05 -15.68 -17.87
N GLY A 91 12.81 -15.21 -17.94
CA GLY A 91 11.68 -15.95 -18.45
C GLY A 91 10.90 -16.76 -17.41
N THR A 92 11.38 -16.84 -16.16
CA THR A 92 10.63 -17.47 -15.07
C THR A 92 9.38 -16.66 -14.74
N ILE A 93 8.27 -17.35 -14.49
CA ILE A 93 7.06 -16.75 -13.95
C ILE A 93 7.11 -16.89 -12.43
N ILE A 94 6.84 -15.80 -11.71
CA ILE A 94 6.72 -15.82 -10.26
C ILE A 94 5.28 -15.46 -9.87
N LEU A 95 4.69 -16.27 -8.99
CA LEU A 95 3.32 -16.15 -8.52
C LEU A 95 3.36 -15.68 -7.06
N GLY A 96 2.54 -14.67 -6.73
CA GLY A 96 2.44 -14.14 -5.36
C GLY A 96 2.09 -15.23 -4.36
N GLY A 97 2.92 -15.40 -3.34
CA GLY A 97 2.66 -16.28 -2.22
C GLY A 97 1.60 -15.69 -1.29
N THR A 98 1.01 -16.55 -0.46
CA THR A 98 -0.14 -16.25 0.40
C THR A 98 0.14 -16.53 1.88
N GLN A 99 1.33 -17.02 2.22
CA GLN A 99 1.71 -17.43 3.58
C GLN A 99 2.52 -16.37 4.33
N GLN A 100 2.60 -15.15 3.80
CA GLN A 100 3.37 -14.08 4.41
C GLN A 100 2.74 -13.62 5.73
N ALA A 101 3.54 -13.57 6.81
CA ALA A 101 3.12 -13.08 8.12
C ALA A 101 2.63 -11.61 8.09
N PHE A 102 3.07 -10.85 7.09
CA PHE A 102 2.65 -9.50 6.77
C PHE A 102 2.05 -9.52 5.36
N GLY A 103 0.79 -9.93 5.24
CA GLY A 103 0.12 -10.02 3.94
C GLY A 103 0.08 -8.68 3.20
N PHE A 104 -0.01 -8.75 1.87
CA PHE A 104 -0.15 -7.60 0.97
C PHE A 104 -1.44 -6.78 1.22
N ALA A 105 -2.33 -7.21 2.12
CA ALA A 105 -3.58 -6.50 2.45
C ALA A 105 -3.34 -5.05 2.87
N LEU A 106 -2.37 -4.79 3.75
CA LEU A 106 -2.18 -3.45 4.33
C LEU A 106 -1.18 -2.59 3.55
N ARG A 107 -0.25 -3.24 2.85
CA ARG A 107 0.80 -2.58 2.09
C ARG A 107 1.06 -3.36 0.82
N GLN A 108 1.35 -2.62 -0.25
CA GLN A 108 1.71 -3.20 -1.54
C GLN A 108 0.66 -4.18 -2.10
N GLN A 109 -0.61 -3.81 -2.02
CA GLN A 109 -1.76 -4.64 -2.42
C GLN A 109 -1.62 -5.20 -3.84
N TYR A 110 -0.94 -4.48 -4.73
CA TYR A 110 -0.68 -4.88 -6.12
C TYR A 110 0.11 -6.20 -6.26
N PHE A 111 0.95 -6.56 -5.29
CA PHE A 111 1.69 -7.83 -5.30
C PHE A 111 0.85 -9.02 -4.82
N HIS A 112 -0.30 -8.78 -4.19
CA HIS A 112 -1.19 -9.85 -3.75
C HIS A 112 -1.64 -10.71 -4.93
N LYS A 113 -1.33 -12.01 -4.92
CA LYS A 113 -1.64 -12.92 -6.04
C LYS A 113 -1.21 -12.34 -7.41
N SER A 114 -0.07 -11.65 -7.45
CA SER A 114 0.49 -11.15 -8.72
C SER A 114 1.10 -12.29 -9.52
N VAL A 115 1.02 -12.19 -10.84
CA VAL A 115 1.73 -13.06 -11.77
C VAL A 115 2.76 -12.20 -12.48
N MET A 116 4.05 -12.47 -12.27
CA MET A 116 5.12 -11.66 -12.85
C MET A 116 6.02 -12.47 -13.76
N LEU A 117 6.52 -11.85 -14.83
CA LEU A 117 7.55 -12.40 -15.71
C LEU A 117 8.89 -11.77 -15.41
N LEU A 118 9.92 -12.58 -15.14
CA LEU A 118 11.29 -12.10 -14.99
C LEU A 118 11.87 -11.73 -16.36
N LEU A 119 12.17 -10.45 -16.56
CA LEU A 119 12.77 -9.91 -17.77
C LEU A 119 14.29 -9.98 -17.77
N GLN A 120 14.88 -9.93 -16.58
CA GLN A 120 16.32 -9.97 -16.37
C GLN A 120 16.60 -10.61 -15.01
N HIS A 121 17.60 -11.48 -14.96
CA HIS A 121 18.15 -12.01 -13.72
C HIS A 121 19.65 -12.18 -13.90
N ASP A 122 20.44 -11.37 -13.20
CA ASP A 122 21.90 -11.47 -13.15
C ASP A 122 22.42 -11.25 -11.73
N GLU A 123 23.75 -11.33 -11.55
CA GLU A 123 24.41 -11.20 -10.25
C GLU A 123 24.19 -9.83 -9.57
N SER A 124 23.79 -8.81 -10.34
CA SER A 124 23.63 -7.44 -9.87
C SER A 124 22.17 -7.07 -9.59
N PHE A 125 21.23 -7.62 -10.38
CA PHE A 125 19.84 -7.20 -10.31
C PHE A 125 18.88 -8.23 -10.89
N THR A 126 17.69 -8.30 -10.32
CA THR A 126 16.55 -9.02 -10.93
C THR A 126 15.43 -8.05 -11.23
N LYS A 127 14.91 -8.13 -12.45
CA LYS A 127 13.80 -7.31 -12.94
C LYS A 127 12.65 -8.20 -13.38
N GLY A 128 11.44 -7.88 -12.93
CA GLY A 128 10.22 -8.51 -13.40
C GLY A 128 9.11 -7.50 -13.66
N ILE A 129 8.09 -7.90 -14.41
CA ILE A 129 6.89 -7.10 -14.64
C ILE A 129 5.64 -7.89 -14.27
N ILE A 130 4.66 -7.23 -13.65
CA ILE A 130 3.37 -7.83 -13.32
C ILE A 130 2.50 -7.91 -14.57
N LEU A 131 2.09 -9.13 -14.91
CA LEU A 131 1.30 -9.45 -16.09
C LEU A 131 -0.20 -9.28 -15.85
N ASN A 132 -0.69 -9.64 -14.66
CA ASN A 132 -2.13 -9.72 -14.35
C ASN A 132 -2.70 -8.44 -13.72
N ARG A 133 -2.20 -7.26 -14.12
CA ARG A 133 -2.71 -5.95 -13.68
C ARG A 133 -3.05 -5.04 -14.85
N PRO A 134 -4.04 -5.42 -15.67
CA PRO A 134 -4.51 -4.55 -16.72
C PRO A 134 -5.13 -3.27 -16.16
N SER A 135 -4.96 -2.16 -16.87
CA SER A 135 -5.62 -0.90 -16.51
C SER A 135 -6.54 -0.40 -17.62
N ALA A 136 -7.45 0.49 -17.24
CA ALA A 136 -8.27 1.28 -18.15
C ALA A 136 -7.60 2.61 -18.53
N LEU A 137 -6.32 2.79 -18.19
CA LEU A 137 -5.53 3.96 -18.56
C LEU A 137 -4.88 3.77 -19.93
N GLU A 138 -4.59 4.89 -20.59
CA GLU A 138 -3.89 4.91 -21.86
C GLU A 138 -2.75 5.93 -21.88
N ILE A 139 -1.68 5.60 -22.60
CA ILE A 139 -0.57 6.50 -22.94
C ILE A 139 -0.48 6.53 -24.47
N ASP A 140 -0.54 7.71 -25.07
CA ASP A 140 -0.52 7.90 -26.54
C ASP A 140 -1.54 7.00 -27.29
N GLY A 141 -2.69 6.75 -26.67
CA GLY A 141 -3.74 5.87 -27.22
C GLY A 141 -3.38 4.38 -27.22
N TRP A 142 -2.39 3.97 -26.41
CA TRP A 142 -2.14 2.59 -26.05
C TRP A 142 -2.65 2.32 -24.64
N ARG A 143 -3.40 1.23 -24.47
CA ARG A 143 -3.72 0.71 -23.14
C ARG A 143 -2.45 0.28 -22.42
N VAL A 144 -2.38 0.59 -21.12
CA VAL A 144 -1.23 0.23 -20.28
C VAL A 144 -1.59 -0.74 -19.16
N TRP A 145 -0.63 -1.56 -18.76
CA TRP A 145 -0.65 -2.46 -17.62
C TRP A 145 0.24 -1.90 -16.52
N PHE A 146 -0.13 -2.16 -15.26
CA PHE A 146 0.75 -1.88 -14.14
C PHE A 146 1.83 -2.95 -14.08
N GLY A 147 3.05 -2.60 -14.49
CA GLY A 147 4.21 -3.50 -14.50
C GLY A 147 4.91 -3.59 -13.15
N GLY A 148 4.78 -2.58 -12.30
CA GLY A 148 5.33 -2.54 -10.94
C GLY A 148 5.46 -1.11 -10.43
N ASP A 149 5.88 -0.97 -9.17
CA ASP A 149 6.00 0.30 -8.48
C ASP A 149 7.31 1.04 -8.75
N VAL A 150 8.35 0.35 -9.23
CA VAL A 150 9.61 0.98 -9.59
C VAL A 150 9.47 1.64 -10.97
N ALA A 151 9.88 2.91 -11.07
CA ALA A 151 9.87 3.68 -12.31
C ALA A 151 8.48 3.79 -12.99
N GLU A 152 7.36 3.68 -12.25
CA GLU A 152 6.01 3.91 -12.82
C GLU A 152 5.73 5.39 -13.17
N GLY A 153 6.58 6.31 -12.69
CA GLY A 153 6.51 7.74 -12.99
C GLY A 153 5.22 8.44 -12.52
N GLY A 154 4.51 7.87 -11.55
CA GLY A 154 3.26 8.41 -11.02
C GLY A 154 2.02 8.17 -11.90
N THR A 155 2.12 7.31 -12.92
CA THR A 155 1.01 7.06 -13.87
C THR A 155 -0.26 6.57 -13.21
N PHE A 156 -0.14 5.63 -12.27
CA PHE A 156 -1.30 5.06 -11.57
C PHE A 156 -1.60 5.78 -10.25
N ARG A 157 -0.56 6.23 -9.55
CA ARG A 157 -0.69 6.82 -8.21
C ARG A 157 -0.89 8.32 -8.20
N GLY A 158 -0.65 9.03 -9.30
CA GLY A 158 -0.86 10.46 -9.41
C GLY A 158 0.02 11.30 -8.48
N GLY A 159 1.07 10.69 -7.92
CA GLY A 159 2.04 11.39 -7.09
C GLY A 159 3.00 12.16 -7.99
N GLN A 160 2.98 13.49 -7.91
CA GLN A 160 4.25 14.19 -7.93
C GLN A 160 5.04 13.64 -6.72
N PRO A 161 6.27 13.15 -6.89
CA PRO A 161 7.06 12.68 -5.76
C PRO A 161 7.14 13.80 -4.73
N GLU A 162 6.65 13.53 -3.51
CA GLU A 162 6.80 14.43 -2.38
C GLU A 162 8.30 14.64 -2.12
N GLY A 163 8.75 15.89 -2.24
CA GLY A 163 10.16 16.25 -2.01
C GLY A 163 10.99 16.23 -3.31
N GLY A 164 11.63 17.36 -3.58
CA GLY A 164 12.32 17.63 -4.84
C GLY A 164 13.40 16.63 -5.22
N GLU A 165 13.61 16.56 -6.53
CA GLU A 165 14.65 15.81 -7.24
C GLU A 165 14.50 14.29 -7.22
N THR A 166 13.72 13.77 -8.16
CA THR A 166 14.36 13.18 -9.34
C THR A 166 13.35 13.03 -10.47
N SER A 167 13.80 13.40 -11.66
CA SER A 167 13.40 12.79 -12.92
C SER A 167 13.54 11.26 -12.86
N SER A 168 12.69 10.56 -12.12
CA SER A 168 12.53 9.11 -12.32
C SER A 168 11.84 8.98 -13.67
N GLN A 169 12.64 8.76 -14.71
CA GLN A 169 12.16 8.48 -16.06
C GLN A 169 11.17 7.33 -15.94
N GLN A 170 9.91 7.61 -16.27
CA GLN A 170 8.90 6.58 -16.38
C GLN A 170 9.42 5.52 -17.34
N GLU A 171 9.47 4.27 -16.91
CA GLU A 171 9.92 3.18 -17.76
C GLU A 171 8.72 2.40 -18.29
N ILE A 172 8.69 2.22 -19.61
CA ILE A 172 7.62 1.48 -20.30
C ILE A 172 8.25 0.34 -21.07
N THR A 173 7.90 -0.89 -20.68
CA THR A 173 8.33 -2.12 -21.36
C THR A 173 7.19 -2.62 -22.24
N CYS A 174 7.48 -2.86 -23.52
CA CYS A 174 6.51 -3.42 -24.47
C CYS A 174 6.81 -4.90 -24.70
N LEU A 175 5.86 -5.79 -24.41
CA LEU A 175 5.93 -7.20 -24.82
C LEU A 175 5.23 -7.42 -26.17
N HIS A 176 5.75 -8.32 -27.00
CA HIS A 176 5.13 -8.74 -28.26
C HIS A 176 5.58 -10.15 -28.69
N SER A 177 4.90 -10.71 -29.70
CA SER A 177 5.25 -12.00 -30.33
C SER A 177 5.70 -11.90 -31.80
N LEU A 178 5.94 -10.67 -32.29
CA LEU A 178 6.41 -10.42 -33.66
C LEU A 178 7.73 -11.15 -33.97
N GLN A 179 7.82 -11.71 -35.18
CA GLN A 179 8.98 -12.48 -35.67
C GLN A 179 9.64 -11.85 -36.91
N SER A 180 9.25 -10.62 -37.29
CA SER A 180 9.88 -9.92 -38.40
C SER A 180 11.37 -9.67 -38.11
N GLU A 181 12.17 -9.50 -39.16
CA GLU A 181 13.59 -9.23 -39.03
C GLU A 181 13.80 -7.90 -38.28
N GLU A 182 12.98 -6.90 -38.60
CA GLU A 182 12.90 -5.60 -37.91
C GLU A 182 12.64 -5.78 -36.42
N ALA A 183 11.59 -6.53 -36.04
CA ALA A 183 11.26 -6.77 -34.64
C ALA A 183 12.40 -7.46 -33.91
N THR A 184 13.07 -8.41 -34.54
CA THR A 184 14.19 -9.12 -33.92
C THR A 184 15.43 -8.23 -33.72
N ARG A 185 15.61 -7.18 -34.55
CA ARG A 185 16.69 -6.20 -34.37
C ARG A 185 16.43 -5.22 -33.21
N LEU A 186 15.17 -4.84 -33.01
CA LEU A 186 14.76 -3.83 -32.03
C LEU A 186 14.33 -4.42 -30.66
N SER A 187 14.37 -5.73 -30.51
CA SER A 187 13.78 -6.42 -29.35
C SER A 187 14.71 -7.47 -28.76
N LEU A 188 14.56 -7.71 -27.46
CA LEU A 188 15.29 -8.74 -26.73
C LEU A 188 14.38 -9.95 -26.49
N PRO A 189 14.84 -11.18 -26.78
CA PRO A 189 14.06 -12.38 -26.48
C PRO A 189 14.01 -12.62 -24.97
N ILE A 190 12.81 -12.94 -24.44
CA ILE A 190 12.61 -13.33 -23.04
C ILE A 190 12.46 -14.85 -22.93
N ILE A 191 11.41 -15.37 -23.56
CA ILE A 191 11.16 -16.80 -23.79
C ILE A 191 10.83 -16.99 -25.26
N ARG A 192 10.86 -18.22 -25.76
CA ARG A 192 10.57 -18.51 -27.16
C ARG A 192 9.22 -17.90 -27.60
N GLY A 193 9.24 -16.96 -28.55
CA GLY A 193 8.02 -16.34 -29.06
C GLY A 193 7.49 -15.16 -28.25
N VAL A 194 8.19 -14.74 -27.18
CA VAL A 194 7.90 -13.53 -26.41
C VAL A 194 9.15 -12.67 -26.33
N TYR A 195 9.03 -11.44 -26.82
CA TYR A 195 10.12 -10.48 -26.91
C TYR A 195 9.73 -9.22 -26.16
N GLN A 196 10.74 -8.50 -25.66
CA GLN A 196 10.58 -7.18 -25.07
C GLN A 196 11.24 -6.11 -25.93
N THR A 197 10.63 -4.93 -26.00
CA THR A 197 11.22 -3.71 -26.59
C THR A 197 10.81 -2.49 -25.79
N SER A 198 11.44 -1.33 -26.04
CA SER A 198 11.04 -0.06 -25.43
C SER A 198 9.83 0.53 -26.14
N LEU A 199 9.22 1.57 -25.56
CA LEU A 199 8.15 2.32 -26.22
C LEU A 199 8.59 2.88 -27.58
N GLU A 200 9.79 3.44 -27.64
CA GLU A 200 10.38 3.99 -28.85
C GLU A 200 10.60 2.89 -29.90
N GLY A 201 11.09 1.71 -29.49
CA GLY A 201 11.23 0.56 -30.37
C GLY A 201 9.90 0.09 -30.96
N ALA A 202 8.83 0.05 -30.14
CA ALA A 202 7.49 -0.25 -30.62
C ALA A 202 6.96 0.82 -31.59
N GLN A 203 7.19 2.10 -31.30
CA GLN A 203 6.83 3.20 -32.20
C GLN A 203 7.58 3.14 -33.53
N GLU A 204 8.86 2.75 -33.53
CA GLU A 204 9.66 2.56 -34.74
C GLU A 204 9.13 1.39 -35.61
N LEU A 205 8.75 0.28 -34.98
CA LEU A 205 8.13 -0.86 -35.67
C LEU A 205 6.79 -0.47 -36.32
N ILE A 206 6.00 0.38 -35.66
CA ILE A 206 4.75 0.89 -36.24
C ILE A 206 5.04 1.89 -37.36
N GLY A 207 5.99 2.80 -37.15
CA GLY A 207 6.36 3.82 -38.13
C GLY A 207 6.91 3.22 -39.43
N SER A 208 7.56 2.06 -39.35
CA SER A 208 8.03 1.29 -40.51
C SER A 208 6.95 0.40 -41.16
N GLY A 209 5.76 0.30 -40.57
CA GLY A 209 4.68 -0.57 -41.04
C GLY A 209 4.90 -2.07 -40.73
N ALA A 210 5.88 -2.41 -39.90
CA ALA A 210 6.19 -3.77 -39.51
C ALA A 210 5.30 -4.32 -38.38
N ALA A 211 4.54 -3.43 -37.71
CA ALA A 211 3.63 -3.76 -36.62
C ALA A 211 2.46 -2.77 -36.52
N HIS A 212 1.44 -3.15 -35.78
CA HIS A 212 0.33 -2.31 -35.36
C HIS A 212 0.32 -2.12 -33.85
N LYS A 213 -0.40 -1.08 -33.38
CA LYS A 213 -0.53 -0.80 -31.94
C LYS A 213 -1.02 -2.00 -31.12
N GLY A 214 -1.91 -2.82 -31.69
CA GLY A 214 -2.49 -3.99 -31.03
C GLY A 214 -1.56 -5.18 -30.91
N ASP A 215 -0.36 -5.14 -31.49
CA ASP A 215 0.63 -6.22 -31.39
C ASP A 215 1.47 -6.15 -30.10
N PHE A 216 1.29 -5.09 -29.30
CA PHE A 216 2.09 -4.80 -28.12
C PHE A 216 1.24 -4.73 -26.85
N TRP A 217 1.78 -5.26 -25.77
CA TRP A 217 1.31 -5.01 -24.40
C TRP A 217 2.30 -4.10 -23.68
N LEU A 218 1.81 -2.95 -23.21
CA LEU A 218 2.65 -1.93 -22.57
C LEU A 218 2.56 -2.06 -21.05
N PHE A 219 3.70 -2.24 -20.39
CA PHE A 219 3.84 -2.32 -18.95
C PHE A 219 4.56 -1.08 -18.44
N VAL A 220 3.89 -0.32 -17.59
CA VAL A 220 4.45 0.88 -16.96
C VAL A 220 5.04 0.49 -15.60
N GLY A 221 6.31 0.80 -15.40
CA GLY A 221 7.07 0.40 -14.23
C GLY A 221 7.44 -1.09 -14.20
N TYR A 222 8.20 -1.48 -13.18
CA TYR A 222 8.66 -2.86 -12.97
C TYR A 222 8.80 -3.17 -11.47
N ALA A 223 8.94 -4.46 -11.16
CA ALA A 223 9.34 -4.96 -9.84
C ALA A 223 10.84 -5.31 -9.85
N GLY A 224 11.55 -4.89 -8.82
CA GLY A 224 13.00 -4.98 -8.74
C GLY A 224 13.49 -5.64 -7.47
N TRP A 225 14.49 -6.51 -7.59
CA TRP A 225 15.14 -7.16 -6.44
C TRP A 225 16.64 -6.94 -6.47
N ALA A 226 17.19 -6.64 -5.29
CA ALA A 226 18.63 -6.62 -5.07
C ALA A 226 19.21 -8.05 -5.17
N PRO A 227 20.55 -8.19 -5.31
CA PRO A 227 21.20 -9.50 -5.34
C PRO A 227 20.77 -10.38 -4.18
N SER A 228 20.41 -11.63 -4.49
CA SER A 228 19.93 -12.66 -3.55
C SER A 228 18.63 -12.34 -2.80
N GLN A 229 18.00 -11.19 -3.01
CA GLN A 229 16.76 -10.83 -2.32
C GLN A 229 15.60 -11.75 -2.75
N LEU A 230 15.40 -11.93 -4.07
CA LEU A 230 14.34 -12.79 -4.58
C LEU A 230 14.48 -14.23 -4.09
N GLN A 231 15.71 -14.77 -4.07
CA GLN A 231 16.00 -16.10 -3.52
C GLN A 231 15.55 -16.22 -2.07
N GLY A 232 15.89 -15.24 -1.23
CA GLY A 232 15.47 -15.24 0.17
C GLY A 232 13.97 -14.98 0.40
N GLU A 233 13.26 -14.43 -0.58
CA GLU A 233 11.80 -14.30 -0.57
C GLU A 233 11.11 -15.61 -0.99
N VAL A 234 11.64 -16.32 -1.99
CA VAL A 234 11.17 -17.67 -2.38
C VAL A 234 11.34 -18.66 -1.22
N GLU A 235 12.48 -18.63 -0.53
CA GLU A 235 12.75 -19.49 0.65
C GLU A 235 11.82 -19.26 1.84
N ARG A 236 11.05 -18.16 1.83
CA ARG A 236 10.07 -17.80 2.87
C ARG A 236 8.63 -17.87 2.37
N ASP A 237 8.40 -18.61 1.28
CA ASP A 237 7.09 -18.82 0.66
C ASP A 237 6.40 -17.50 0.24
N SER A 238 7.18 -16.44 0.01
CA SER A 238 6.65 -15.18 -0.52
C SER A 238 6.29 -15.29 -2.00
N TRP A 239 6.89 -16.23 -2.73
CA TRP A 239 6.69 -16.46 -4.16
C TRP A 239 6.70 -17.93 -4.50
N TYR A 240 5.82 -18.35 -5.39
CA TYR A 240 5.93 -19.63 -6.10
C TYR A 240 6.58 -19.41 -7.45
N LEU A 241 7.52 -20.28 -7.81
CA LEU A 241 8.23 -20.21 -9.08
C LEU A 241 7.60 -21.18 -10.08
N ALA A 242 7.27 -20.67 -11.27
CA ALA A 242 6.70 -21.45 -12.35
C ALA A 242 7.48 -21.20 -13.65
N ALA A 243 7.67 -22.24 -14.44
CA ALA A 243 8.06 -22.12 -15.83
C ALA A 243 6.85 -22.43 -16.70
N ALA A 244 6.58 -21.59 -17.69
CA ALA A 244 5.48 -21.77 -18.62
C ALA A 244 6.00 -21.72 -20.06
N ASP A 245 5.33 -22.44 -20.96
CA ASP A 245 5.50 -22.18 -22.38
C ASP A 245 4.90 -20.82 -22.76
N SER A 246 5.36 -20.29 -23.90
CA SER A 246 4.90 -19.00 -24.39
C SER A 246 3.44 -19.00 -24.83
N ALA A 247 2.88 -20.15 -25.20
CA ALA A 247 1.48 -20.24 -25.59
C ALA A 247 0.56 -19.97 -24.40
N VAL A 248 0.87 -20.46 -23.19
CA VAL A 248 0.12 -20.15 -21.97
C VAL A 248 0.19 -18.66 -21.65
N LEU A 249 1.39 -18.09 -21.64
CA LEU A 249 1.60 -16.70 -21.27
C LEU A 249 0.89 -15.76 -22.26
N LEU A 250 1.03 -16.01 -23.56
CA LEU A 250 0.35 -15.25 -24.62
C LEU A 250 -1.16 -15.43 -24.56
N HIS A 251 -1.66 -16.65 -24.36
CA HIS A 251 -3.10 -16.90 -24.22
C HIS A 251 -3.70 -16.13 -23.04
N GLU A 252 -3.01 -16.11 -21.91
CA GLU A 252 -3.48 -15.41 -20.71
C GLU A 252 -3.42 -13.88 -20.86
N MET A 253 -2.36 -13.36 -21.49
CA MET A 253 -2.27 -11.93 -21.82
C MET A 253 -3.33 -11.49 -22.85
N LEU A 254 -3.65 -12.35 -23.82
CA LEU A 254 -4.73 -12.12 -24.79
C LEU A 254 -6.10 -12.13 -24.10
N ARG A 255 -6.37 -13.13 -23.24
CA ARG A 255 -7.62 -13.26 -22.47
C ARG A 255 -7.90 -12.00 -21.64
N GLN A 256 -6.89 -11.51 -20.92
CA GLN A 256 -7.04 -10.29 -20.12
C GLN A 256 -7.28 -9.05 -21.01
N GLY A 257 -6.62 -8.97 -22.17
CA GLY A 257 -6.77 -7.86 -23.10
C GLY A 257 -8.19 -7.73 -23.68
N THR A 258 -8.86 -8.86 -23.96
CA THR A 258 -10.19 -8.92 -24.57
C THR A 258 -11.34 -8.76 -23.56
N GLU A 259 -11.14 -9.14 -22.31
CA GLU A 259 -12.14 -9.01 -21.23
C GLU A 259 -12.31 -7.57 -20.71
N LEU A 260 -11.37 -6.68 -21.03
CA LEU A 260 -11.39 -5.27 -20.60
C LEU A 260 -12.29 -4.43 -21.51
N PRO A 261 -13.35 -3.78 -20.96
CA PRO A 261 -14.19 -2.89 -21.74
C PRO A 261 -13.38 -1.74 -22.35
N PRO A 262 -13.82 -1.15 -23.48
CA PRO A 262 -13.11 -0.01 -24.05
C PRO A 262 -13.02 1.10 -23.00
N PRO A 263 -11.92 1.89 -22.97
CA PRO A 263 -11.68 2.91 -21.94
C PRO A 263 -12.85 3.89 -21.73
N SER A 264 -13.70 4.04 -22.75
CA SER A 264 -14.89 4.89 -22.78
C SER A 264 -16.15 4.30 -22.13
N ALA A 265 -16.20 3.00 -21.82
CA ALA A 265 -17.45 2.33 -21.44
C ALA A 265 -17.85 2.47 -19.96
N GLY A 266 -17.00 3.01 -19.08
CA GLY A 266 -17.37 3.32 -17.69
C GLY A 266 -17.74 2.12 -16.79
N GLU A 267 -17.90 0.92 -17.34
CA GLU A 267 -18.16 -0.30 -16.57
C GLU A 267 -16.84 -0.95 -16.13
N LEU A 268 -16.73 -1.21 -14.82
CA LEU A 268 -15.58 -1.82 -14.15
C LEU A 268 -15.47 -3.32 -14.43
N ALA A 269 -15.14 -3.70 -15.66
CA ALA A 269 -14.77 -5.08 -15.99
C ALA A 269 -13.28 -5.24 -16.34
N ALA A 270 -12.40 -4.40 -15.78
CA ALA A 270 -11.01 -4.79 -15.67
C ALA A 270 -10.89 -5.89 -14.62
N GLY A 271 -10.46 -7.08 -15.04
CA GLY A 271 -10.15 -8.15 -14.11
C GLY A 271 -9.14 -7.68 -13.07
N ASP A 272 -9.35 -8.06 -11.81
CA ASP A 272 -8.41 -7.83 -10.70
C ASP A 272 -7.14 -8.72 -10.79
N GLY A 273 -7.08 -9.58 -11.80
CA GLY A 273 -5.99 -10.53 -12.05
C GLY A 273 -6.03 -11.76 -11.17
N LEU A 274 -7.01 -11.91 -10.27
CA LEU A 274 -7.10 -13.06 -9.38
C LEU A 274 -7.32 -14.36 -10.16
N SER A 275 -8.21 -14.34 -11.16
CA SER A 275 -8.49 -15.51 -12.00
C SER A 275 -7.25 -16.05 -12.74
N THR A 276 -6.37 -15.15 -13.18
CA THR A 276 -5.08 -15.50 -13.78
C THR A 276 -4.17 -16.25 -12.82
N TRP A 277 -4.05 -15.73 -11.60
CA TRP A 277 -3.23 -16.36 -10.57
C TRP A 277 -3.81 -17.71 -10.16
N GLU A 278 -5.14 -17.80 -9.96
CA GLU A 278 -5.83 -19.05 -9.63
C GLU A 278 -5.59 -20.11 -10.72
N ALA A 279 -5.74 -19.75 -12.00
CA ALA A 279 -5.50 -20.67 -13.11
C ALA A 279 -4.07 -21.22 -13.14
N LEU A 280 -3.07 -20.37 -12.89
CA LEU A 280 -1.66 -20.79 -12.87
C LEU A 280 -1.33 -21.62 -11.63
N MET A 281 -1.85 -21.25 -10.46
CA MET A 281 -1.69 -22.02 -9.21
C MET A 281 -2.30 -23.43 -9.31
N LEU A 282 -3.46 -23.55 -9.94
CA LEU A 282 -4.08 -24.86 -10.23
C LEU A 282 -3.18 -25.72 -11.13
N LYS A 283 -2.57 -25.12 -12.17
CA LYS A 283 -1.66 -25.83 -13.07
C LYS A 283 -0.39 -26.32 -12.38
N ILE A 284 0.11 -25.63 -11.35
CA ILE A 284 1.27 -26.07 -10.56
C ILE A 284 0.89 -26.92 -9.34
N GLY A 285 -0.35 -27.42 -9.28
CA GLY A 285 -0.79 -28.37 -8.24
C GLY A 285 -1.07 -27.74 -6.87
N LYS A 286 -1.30 -26.43 -6.77
CA LYS A 286 -1.55 -25.70 -5.52
C LYS A 286 -3.05 -25.42 -5.30
N ALA A 287 -3.93 -26.37 -5.63
CA ALA A 287 -5.38 -26.17 -5.56
C ALA A 287 -5.90 -25.89 -4.14
N GLU A 288 -5.35 -26.54 -3.13
CA GLU A 288 -5.72 -26.32 -1.72
C GLU A 288 -5.42 -24.87 -1.28
N GLU A 289 -4.30 -24.33 -1.75
CA GLU A 289 -3.86 -22.96 -1.46
C GLU A 289 -4.79 -21.92 -2.10
N VAL A 290 -5.26 -22.19 -3.32
CA VAL A 290 -6.28 -21.36 -3.99
C VAL A 290 -7.57 -21.34 -3.19
N GLU A 291 -8.10 -22.50 -2.80
CA GLU A 291 -9.37 -22.57 -2.07
C GLU A 291 -9.28 -21.91 -0.69
N ARG A 292 -8.17 -22.16 0.02
CA ARG A 292 -7.91 -21.59 1.36
C ARG A 292 -7.88 -20.07 1.37
N THR A 293 -7.46 -19.44 0.27
CA THR A 293 -7.19 -18.00 0.20
C THR A 293 -8.18 -17.24 -0.66
N ARG A 294 -9.27 -17.90 -1.09
CA ARG A 294 -10.30 -17.25 -1.90
C ARG A 294 -11.12 -16.27 -1.06
N ASP A 295 -11.34 -15.07 -1.61
CA ASP A 295 -12.12 -13.97 -1.02
C ASP A 295 -11.62 -13.52 0.36
N CYS A 296 -10.34 -13.73 0.64
CA CYS A 296 -9.69 -13.23 1.85
C CYS A 296 -9.64 -11.70 1.86
N LEU A 297 -9.20 -11.11 2.98
CA LEU A 297 -9.07 -9.66 3.10
C LEU A 297 -8.16 -9.09 1.99
N GLU A 298 -7.05 -9.76 1.72
CA GLU A 298 -6.07 -9.39 0.71
C GLU A 298 -6.70 -9.33 -0.70
N ASP A 299 -7.58 -10.27 -1.06
CA ASP A 299 -8.32 -10.26 -2.34
C ASP A 299 -9.20 -9.01 -2.45
N ARG A 300 -9.94 -8.68 -1.38
CA ARG A 300 -10.82 -7.50 -1.36
C ARG A 300 -10.02 -6.19 -1.35
N MET A 301 -8.89 -6.16 -0.67
CA MET A 301 -7.95 -5.04 -0.68
C MET A 301 -7.33 -4.82 -2.07
N LEU A 302 -6.93 -5.90 -2.76
CA LEU A 302 -6.46 -5.83 -4.15
C LEU A 302 -7.57 -5.32 -5.08
N LYS A 303 -8.80 -5.84 -4.96
CA LYS A 303 -9.95 -5.35 -5.75
C LYS A 303 -10.14 -3.85 -5.56
N GLN A 304 -10.10 -3.36 -4.32
CA GLN A 304 -10.20 -1.93 -4.04
C GLN A 304 -9.01 -1.14 -4.63
N TRP A 305 -7.80 -1.68 -4.55
CA TRP A 305 -6.61 -1.08 -5.14
C TRP A 305 -6.73 -0.94 -6.67
N VAL A 306 -7.17 -2.00 -7.35
CA VAL A 306 -7.42 -2.00 -8.80
C VAL A 306 -8.44 -0.93 -9.17
N ARG A 307 -9.57 -0.87 -8.46
CA ARG A 307 -10.62 0.14 -8.68
C ARG A 307 -10.11 1.58 -8.52
N THR A 308 -9.22 1.80 -7.56
CA THR A 308 -8.74 3.14 -7.20
C THR A 308 -7.63 3.63 -8.14
N TYR A 309 -6.73 2.74 -8.56
CA TYR A 309 -5.48 3.14 -9.23
C TYR A 309 -5.40 2.73 -10.70
N LEU A 310 -6.15 1.71 -11.14
CA LEU A 310 -6.10 1.23 -12.52
C LEU A 310 -7.24 1.76 -13.40
N PHE A 311 -8.07 2.67 -12.86
CA PHE A 311 -9.13 3.34 -13.59
C PHE A 311 -8.91 4.86 -13.64
N PRO A 312 -9.44 5.56 -14.67
CA PRO A 312 -9.37 7.01 -14.74
C PRO A 312 -9.97 7.63 -13.48
N ARG A 313 -9.20 8.52 -12.83
CA ARG A 313 -9.70 9.28 -11.70
C ARG A 313 -10.60 10.42 -12.18
N PRO A 314 -11.73 10.68 -11.51
CA PRO A 314 -12.44 11.94 -11.73
C PRO A 314 -11.48 13.11 -11.46
N SER A 315 -11.58 14.17 -12.25
CA SER A 315 -10.79 15.38 -12.00
C SER A 315 -11.11 15.91 -10.60
N PRO A 316 -10.10 16.32 -9.81
CA PRO A 316 -10.34 16.87 -8.49
C PRO A 316 -11.26 18.08 -8.61
N LEU A 317 -12.28 18.15 -7.75
CA LEU A 317 -13.17 19.29 -7.71
C LEU A 317 -12.36 20.55 -7.38
N PRO A 318 -12.69 21.72 -7.97
CA PRO A 318 -12.09 22.98 -7.57
C PRO A 318 -12.25 23.17 -6.06
N LEU A 319 -11.19 23.60 -5.38
CA LEU A 319 -11.26 23.92 -3.96
C LEU A 319 -12.34 25.00 -3.75
N ASP A 320 -13.37 24.67 -2.98
CA ASP A 320 -14.34 25.67 -2.56
C ASP A 320 -13.68 26.59 -1.53
N ALA A 321 -13.37 27.82 -1.97
CA ALA A 321 -12.76 28.85 -1.14
C ALA A 321 -13.65 29.31 0.03
N ALA A 322 -14.91 28.85 0.12
CA ALA A 322 -15.80 29.17 1.23
C ALA A 322 -15.51 28.35 2.50
N ARG A 323 -14.88 27.17 2.39
CA ARG A 323 -14.48 26.32 3.53
C ARG A 323 -13.01 26.61 3.89
N LEU A 324 -12.75 27.81 4.36
CA LEU A 324 -11.44 28.16 4.91
C LEU A 324 -11.33 27.63 6.33
N LEU A 325 -10.21 26.99 6.64
CA LEU A 325 -9.80 26.79 8.03
C LEU A 325 -9.72 28.16 8.74
N PRO A 326 -10.01 28.24 10.05
CA PRO A 326 -9.86 29.47 10.83
C PRO A 326 -8.44 30.07 10.71
N GLU A 327 -8.27 31.36 11.04
CA GLU A 327 -6.96 32.04 10.99
C GLU A 327 -5.88 31.33 11.84
N SER A 328 -6.29 30.60 12.88
CA SER A 328 -5.45 29.63 13.60
C SER A 328 -6.22 28.32 13.75
N SER A 329 -5.71 27.27 13.13
CA SER A 329 -6.25 25.92 13.17
C SER A 329 -5.63 25.08 14.28
N VAL A 330 -4.63 25.58 15.01
CA VAL A 330 -4.04 24.87 16.15
C VAL A 330 -5.12 24.63 17.21
N GLY A 331 -5.24 23.37 17.66
CA GLY A 331 -6.30 22.94 18.57
C GLY A 331 -7.62 22.56 17.89
N LEU A 332 -7.74 22.74 16.57
CA LEU A 332 -8.90 22.25 15.83
C LEU A 332 -8.95 20.72 15.90
N VAL A 333 -10.12 20.20 16.23
CA VAL A 333 -10.36 18.76 16.31
C VAL A 333 -11.06 18.33 15.04
N LEU A 334 -10.47 17.36 14.36
CA LEU A 334 -11.01 16.73 13.16
C LEU A 334 -11.32 15.26 13.44
N ARG A 335 -12.21 14.71 12.64
CA ARG A 335 -12.46 13.27 12.58
C ARG A 335 -12.43 12.79 11.14
N ALA A 336 -12.16 11.51 10.92
CA ALA A 336 -12.41 10.89 9.63
C ALA A 336 -13.89 11.02 9.23
N GLY A 337 -14.13 11.24 7.94
CA GLY A 337 -15.48 11.29 7.38
C GLY A 337 -16.26 10.00 7.61
N SER A 338 -17.59 10.07 7.72
CA SER A 338 -18.41 8.86 7.91
C SER A 338 -18.58 8.01 6.65
N HIS A 339 -18.27 8.59 5.48
CA HIS A 339 -18.45 7.95 4.18
C HIS A 339 -17.17 7.91 3.34
N THR A 340 -16.04 8.34 3.90
CA THR A 340 -14.75 8.30 3.19
C THR A 340 -14.22 6.87 3.10
N ASP A 341 -13.70 6.51 1.94
CA ASP A 341 -12.93 5.30 1.70
C ASP A 341 -11.43 5.58 1.49
N ARG A 342 -11.01 6.86 1.60
CA ARG A 342 -9.64 7.34 1.37
C ARG A 342 -8.60 6.53 2.14
N PHE A 343 -8.91 6.23 3.40
CA PHE A 343 -7.98 5.59 4.33
C PHE A 343 -8.01 4.05 4.25
N THR A 344 -8.77 3.48 3.30
CA THR A 344 -8.86 2.02 3.17
C THR A 344 -7.52 1.44 2.73
N LEU A 345 -6.92 1.99 1.67
CA LEU A 345 -5.72 1.45 1.03
C LEU A 345 -4.42 1.98 1.62
N THR A 346 -4.46 3.18 2.20
CA THR A 346 -3.30 3.87 2.78
C THR A 346 -3.67 4.46 4.13
N GLU A 347 -2.72 4.52 5.06
CA GLU A 347 -2.92 5.13 6.39
C GLU A 347 -4.15 4.57 7.13
N GLN A 348 -4.30 3.24 7.19
CA GLN A 348 -5.50 2.60 7.76
C GLN A 348 -5.85 3.07 9.18
N PHE A 349 -4.85 3.51 9.96
CA PHE A 349 -5.07 4.10 11.28
C PHE A 349 -5.94 5.37 11.27
N MET A 350 -6.02 6.07 10.14
CA MET A 350 -6.86 7.24 9.94
C MET A 350 -8.35 6.89 9.78
N HIS A 351 -8.69 5.65 9.39
CA HIS A 351 -10.09 5.21 9.28
C HIS A 351 -10.79 5.27 10.64
N LYS A 352 -11.88 6.05 10.77
CA LYS A 352 -12.54 6.32 12.07
C LYS A 352 -11.59 6.92 13.12
N SER A 353 -10.70 7.80 12.70
CA SER A 353 -9.77 8.51 13.62
C SER A 353 -10.40 9.79 14.17
N LEU A 354 -10.02 10.14 15.40
CA LEU A 354 -10.23 11.44 16.01
C LEU A 354 -8.85 12.08 16.21
N LEU A 355 -8.67 13.29 15.70
CA LEU A 355 -7.36 13.95 15.69
C LEU A 355 -7.43 15.42 16.07
N VAL A 356 -6.34 15.95 16.60
CA VAL A 356 -6.18 17.38 16.92
C VAL A 356 -5.02 17.96 16.14
N LEU A 357 -5.19 19.17 15.60
CA LEU A 357 -4.09 19.90 14.97
C LEU A 357 -3.15 20.45 16.05
N LEU A 358 -1.92 19.98 16.03
CA LEU A 358 -0.86 20.33 16.98
C LEU A 358 -0.14 21.61 16.58
N HIS A 359 0.13 21.76 15.29
CA HIS A 359 0.92 22.86 14.76
C HIS A 359 0.55 23.17 13.32
N GLU A 360 0.71 24.43 12.93
CA GLU A 360 0.34 24.93 11.62
C GLU A 360 1.30 26.05 11.22
N THR A 361 1.68 26.03 9.94
CA THR A 361 2.45 27.07 9.27
C THR A 361 1.73 27.46 7.98
N ALA A 362 2.34 28.34 7.18
CA ALA A 362 1.80 28.72 5.88
C ALA A 362 1.70 27.52 4.91
N GLU A 363 2.60 26.55 5.03
CA GLU A 363 2.72 25.43 4.09
C GLU A 363 2.33 24.07 4.70
N VAL A 364 2.48 23.90 6.01
CA VAL A 364 2.39 22.57 6.66
C VAL A 364 1.44 22.60 7.85
N CYS A 365 0.70 21.52 8.02
CA CYS A 365 -0.10 21.22 9.21
C CYS A 365 0.40 19.91 9.84
N ILE A 366 0.41 19.85 11.17
CA ILE A 366 0.76 18.64 11.93
C ILE A 366 -0.44 18.28 12.80
N GLY A 367 -0.98 17.08 12.61
CA GLY A 367 -2.04 16.51 13.42
C GLY A 367 -1.56 15.38 14.34
N LEU A 368 -2.35 15.10 15.37
CA LEU A 368 -2.18 13.97 16.27
C LEU A 368 -3.45 13.14 16.31
N VAL A 369 -3.36 11.88 15.95
CA VAL A 369 -4.44 10.91 16.20
C VAL A 369 -4.50 10.59 17.69
N LEU A 370 -5.69 10.67 18.29
CA LEU A 370 -5.86 10.58 19.74
C LEU A 370 -6.52 9.28 20.19
N ASN A 371 -7.28 8.61 19.32
CA ASN A 371 -8.07 7.43 19.65
C ASN A 371 -7.41 6.11 19.20
N ARG A 372 -6.07 6.05 19.12
CA ARG A 372 -5.33 4.84 18.73
C ARG A 372 -4.41 4.39 19.83
N VAL A 373 -4.93 3.61 20.77
CA VAL A 373 -4.11 3.12 21.89
C VAL A 373 -3.31 1.89 21.46
N THR A 374 -2.05 1.87 21.87
CA THR A 374 -1.11 0.77 21.59
C THR A 374 -0.84 -0.08 22.83
N ALA A 375 -0.29 -1.27 22.62
CA ALA A 375 0.22 -2.13 23.69
C ALA A 375 1.45 -1.53 24.39
N ASN A 376 2.14 -0.58 23.76
CA ASN A 376 3.27 0.09 24.36
C ASN A 376 2.80 1.02 25.49
N ALA A 377 3.57 1.08 26.57
CA ALA A 377 3.23 1.90 27.73
C ALA A 377 4.48 2.54 28.34
N VAL A 378 4.27 3.70 28.96
CA VAL A 378 5.26 4.34 29.83
C VAL A 378 5.00 3.84 31.25
N GLN A 379 6.05 3.33 31.90
CA GLN A 379 6.03 2.98 33.31
C GLN A 379 6.95 3.92 34.08
N LEU A 380 6.42 4.58 35.11
CA LEU A 380 7.24 5.43 35.97
C LEU A 380 7.92 4.62 37.06
N ASN A 381 9.17 4.97 37.37
CA ASN A 381 9.94 4.32 38.43
C ASN A 381 9.61 4.93 39.80
N THR A 382 8.37 4.78 40.23
CA THR A 382 7.90 5.11 41.60
C THR A 382 7.51 3.81 42.33
N PRO A 383 7.31 3.82 43.67
CA PRO A 383 7.02 2.58 44.41
C PRO A 383 5.84 1.77 43.87
N ASN A 384 4.81 2.45 43.35
CA ASN A 384 3.61 1.81 42.79
C ASN A 384 3.71 1.52 41.28
N ARG A 385 4.85 1.87 40.64
CA ARG A 385 5.14 1.71 39.21
C ARG A 385 3.93 1.94 38.29
N PRO A 386 3.27 3.11 38.36
CA PRO A 386 2.10 3.38 37.56
C PRO A 386 2.48 3.31 36.08
N THR A 387 1.58 2.69 35.31
CA THR A 387 1.74 2.47 33.88
C THR A 387 0.68 3.27 33.14
N ARG A 388 1.03 3.76 31.95
CA ARG A 388 0.14 4.51 31.07
C ARG A 388 0.38 4.10 29.63
N ARG A 389 -0.67 3.68 28.92
CA ARG A 389 -0.53 3.27 27.52
C ARG A 389 -0.22 4.48 26.63
N ILE A 390 0.54 4.23 25.58
CA ILE A 390 0.93 5.22 24.59
C ILE A 390 -0.11 5.19 23.47
N SER A 391 -0.61 6.37 23.10
CA SER A 391 -1.45 6.55 21.92
C SER A 391 -0.59 6.79 20.68
N PHE A 392 -0.94 6.15 19.57
CA PHE A 392 -0.32 6.36 18.26
C PHE A 392 -0.90 7.62 17.61
N GLY A 393 -0.08 8.66 17.55
CA GLY A 393 -0.41 9.96 16.96
C GLY A 393 -0.20 10.05 15.46
N GLY A 394 0.58 9.15 14.87
CA GLY A 394 0.87 9.07 13.45
C GLY A 394 2.25 8.48 13.15
N GLU A 395 2.57 8.27 11.88
CA GLU A 395 3.81 7.59 11.46
C GLU A 395 5.07 8.46 11.55
N ALA A 396 4.93 9.79 11.52
CA ALA A 396 6.07 10.70 11.57
C ALA A 396 6.56 10.92 13.01
N LYS A 397 7.86 10.79 13.27
CA LYS A 397 8.41 10.97 14.61
C LYS A 397 8.57 12.45 14.94
N LEU A 398 7.96 12.89 16.04
CA LEU A 398 8.12 14.25 16.57
C LEU A 398 9.51 14.47 17.18
N ARG A 399 10.13 15.60 16.85
CA ARG A 399 11.44 16.05 17.40
C ARG A 399 11.39 17.43 18.06
N ALA A 400 10.25 18.11 17.95
CA ALA A 400 10.03 19.45 18.46
C ALA A 400 8.69 19.52 19.22
N LEU A 401 8.23 20.73 19.54
CA LEU A 401 6.90 20.98 20.14
C LEU A 401 6.73 20.29 21.51
N ASP A 402 7.76 20.31 22.36
CA ASP A 402 7.84 19.67 23.68
C ASP A 402 7.89 18.13 23.66
N ALA A 403 8.04 17.51 22.48
CA ALA A 403 8.30 16.07 22.40
C ALA A 403 9.66 15.72 23.01
N ASP A 404 9.74 14.60 23.74
CA ASP A 404 10.97 14.15 24.37
C ASP A 404 11.94 13.47 23.40
N ALA A 405 13.08 12.98 23.91
CA ALA A 405 14.10 12.29 23.09
C ALA A 405 13.57 11.03 22.38
N ASN A 406 12.52 10.40 22.93
CA ASN A 406 11.85 9.25 22.34
C ASN A 406 10.79 9.66 21.31
N GLY A 407 10.45 10.94 21.22
CA GLY A 407 9.40 11.49 20.37
C GLY A 407 8.01 11.40 21.00
N LEU A 408 7.93 11.29 22.33
CA LEU A 408 6.68 11.26 23.08
C LEU A 408 6.25 12.68 23.44
N LEU A 409 5.00 12.99 23.15
CA LEU A 409 4.34 14.24 23.54
C LEU A 409 3.39 13.98 24.70
N TRP A 410 3.41 14.86 25.71
CA TRP A 410 2.57 14.76 26.89
C TRP A 410 1.49 15.85 26.83
N LEU A 411 0.23 15.43 26.85
CA LEU A 411 -0.94 16.30 26.84
C LEU A 411 -1.70 16.18 28.17
N HIS A 412 -2.26 17.28 28.67
CA HIS A 412 -3.12 17.30 29.85
C HIS A 412 -4.24 18.34 29.69
N ARG A 413 -5.17 18.36 30.65
CA ARG A 413 -6.36 19.25 30.66
C ARG A 413 -6.39 20.20 31.86
N ARG A 414 -5.42 20.03 32.74
CA ARG A 414 -5.29 20.70 34.03
C ARG A 414 -4.60 22.04 33.86
N ALA A 415 -5.36 23.14 33.97
CA ALA A 415 -4.81 24.50 33.84
C ALA A 415 -3.81 24.85 34.96
N ASP A 416 -3.94 24.20 36.12
CA ASP A 416 -3.06 24.32 37.27
C ASP A 416 -1.65 23.74 37.06
N TYR A 417 -1.44 22.91 36.03
CA TYR A 417 -0.13 22.30 35.74
C TYR A 417 0.79 23.15 34.86
N GLY A 418 0.28 24.27 34.32
CA GLY A 418 1.00 25.08 33.34
C GLY A 418 1.00 24.44 31.94
N GLY A 419 2.06 24.65 31.16
CA GLY A 419 2.18 24.12 29.80
C GLY A 419 1.71 25.08 28.70
N THR A 420 1.78 24.62 27.46
CA THR A 420 1.41 25.40 26.27
C THR A 420 0.02 24.99 25.79
N PRO A 421 -0.97 25.89 25.75
CA PRO A 421 -2.29 25.57 25.21
C PRO A 421 -2.26 25.18 23.73
N LEU A 422 -3.07 24.19 23.35
CA LEU A 422 -3.34 23.83 21.96
C LEU A 422 -4.61 24.54 21.49
N GLY A 423 -4.46 25.83 21.17
CA GLY A 423 -5.58 26.71 20.80
C GLY A 423 -6.74 26.61 21.78
N ASP A 424 -7.96 26.51 21.25
CA ASP A 424 -9.19 26.40 22.06
C ASP A 424 -9.64 24.95 22.31
N SER A 425 -8.77 23.96 22.04
CA SER A 425 -9.09 22.55 22.28
C SER A 425 -9.34 22.24 23.76
N GLY A 426 -8.79 23.04 24.68
CA GLY A 426 -8.77 22.74 26.11
C GLY A 426 -7.69 21.72 26.51
N LEU A 427 -6.84 21.29 25.56
CA LEU A 427 -5.64 20.52 25.81
C LEU A 427 -4.43 21.46 25.96
N LEU A 428 -3.51 21.09 26.84
CA LEU A 428 -2.22 21.73 27.00
C LEU A 428 -1.14 20.68 26.78
N ARG A 429 -0.06 21.05 26.07
CA ARG A 429 1.14 20.23 25.94
C ARG A 429 2.19 20.67 26.96
N MET A 430 2.98 19.73 27.46
CA MET A 430 4.11 20.05 28.32
C MET A 430 5.31 19.12 28.10
N PRO A 431 6.54 19.56 28.43
CA PRO A 431 7.71 18.69 28.40
C PRO A 431 7.61 17.54 29.41
N SER A 432 8.06 16.35 29.02
CA SER A 432 8.02 15.15 29.87
C SER A 432 8.73 15.31 31.20
N MET A 433 9.82 16.08 31.25
CA MET A 433 10.55 16.41 32.49
C MET A 433 9.66 17.17 33.48
N GLN A 434 8.90 18.16 33.01
CA GLN A 434 8.02 18.95 33.87
C GLN A 434 6.83 18.11 34.38
N ALA A 435 6.26 17.26 33.51
CA ALA A 435 5.23 16.30 33.93
C ALA A 435 5.76 15.33 35.00
N ALA A 436 6.98 14.82 34.82
CA ALA A 436 7.62 13.91 35.78
C ALA A 436 7.88 14.58 37.14
N GLU A 437 8.23 15.87 37.16
CA GLU A 437 8.37 16.65 38.40
C GLU A 437 7.04 16.78 39.14
N LEU A 438 5.96 17.16 38.45
CA LEU A 438 4.63 17.27 39.05
C LEU A 438 4.14 15.94 39.64
N ILE A 439 4.41 14.83 38.96
CA ILE A 439 4.05 13.49 39.45
C ILE A 439 4.89 13.10 40.66
N ARG A 440 6.20 13.36 40.63
CA ARG A 440 7.11 13.05 41.75
C ARG A 440 6.75 13.86 43.00
N ASP A 441 6.37 15.11 42.82
CA ASP A 441 6.02 16.02 43.90
C ASP A 441 4.56 15.83 44.37
N GLY A 442 3.84 14.84 43.81
CA GLY A 442 2.48 14.45 44.21
C GLY A 442 1.38 15.44 43.79
N SER A 443 1.71 16.41 42.95
CA SER A 443 0.78 17.44 42.47
C SER A 443 -0.06 16.97 41.27
N ALA A 444 0.40 15.92 40.58
CA ALA A 444 -0.30 15.30 39.46
C ALA A 444 -0.27 13.76 39.55
N GLN A 445 -1.25 13.11 38.93
CA GLN A 445 -1.26 11.68 38.71
C GLN A 445 -0.88 11.36 37.26
N LEU A 446 -0.32 10.19 37.01
CA LEU A 446 0.02 9.78 35.64
C LEU A 446 -1.22 9.68 34.73
N ALA A 447 -2.41 9.39 35.30
CA ALA A 447 -3.68 9.34 34.59
C ALA A 447 -4.15 10.73 34.09
N ASP A 448 -3.64 11.82 34.66
CA ASP A 448 -3.95 13.19 34.21
C ASP A 448 -3.30 13.52 32.86
N PHE A 449 -2.40 12.65 32.38
CA PHE A 449 -1.65 12.82 31.13
C PHE A 449 -2.07 11.83 30.05
N LEU A 450 -2.13 12.30 28.82
CA LEU A 450 -2.20 11.50 27.61
C LEU A 450 -0.82 11.55 26.94
N ILE A 451 -0.24 10.37 26.71
CA ILE A 451 1.08 10.23 26.10
C ILE A 451 0.88 9.79 24.65
N VAL A 452 1.33 10.62 23.71
CA VAL A 452 1.13 10.40 22.27
C VAL A 452 2.49 10.24 21.60
N ALA A 453 2.65 9.22 20.76
CA ALA A 453 3.84 8.97 19.97
C ALA A 453 3.56 9.19 18.49
N GLY A 454 4.39 10.03 17.87
CA GLY A 454 4.29 10.33 16.45
C GLY A 454 3.19 11.33 16.09
N ALA A 455 3.11 11.69 14.81
CA ALA A 455 2.22 12.68 14.25
C ALA A 455 1.93 12.44 12.77
N VAL A 456 0.93 13.11 12.23
CA VAL A 456 0.59 13.08 10.80
C VAL A 456 0.85 14.46 10.19
N PRO A 457 1.85 14.61 9.31
CA PRO A 457 2.07 15.84 8.57
C PRO A 457 1.21 15.91 7.31
N TRP A 458 0.76 17.12 6.96
CA TRP A 458 0.14 17.40 5.67
C TRP A 458 0.65 18.72 5.12
N GLU A 459 0.71 18.83 3.79
CA GLU A 459 0.62 20.15 3.16
C GLU A 459 -0.72 20.79 3.53
N ARG A 460 -0.71 22.08 3.87
CA ARG A 460 -1.92 22.82 4.26
C ARG A 460 -3.02 22.72 3.19
N SER A 461 -2.64 22.81 1.92
CA SER A 461 -3.54 22.68 0.76
C SER A 461 -4.15 21.29 0.65
N ALA A 462 -3.39 20.23 0.97
CA ALA A 462 -3.86 18.86 0.96
C ALA A 462 -4.87 18.61 2.10
N LEU A 463 -4.58 19.11 3.30
CA LEU A 463 -5.51 19.02 4.44
C LEU A 463 -6.84 19.74 4.13
N LEU A 464 -6.78 20.95 3.57
CA LEU A 464 -7.97 21.69 3.14
C LEU A 464 -8.77 20.92 2.09
N ARG A 465 -8.10 20.26 1.15
CA ARG A 465 -8.74 19.42 0.15
C ARG A 465 -9.49 18.26 0.79
N MET A 466 -8.86 17.56 1.74
CA MET A 466 -9.49 16.46 2.48
C MET A 466 -10.74 16.92 3.25
N ILE A 467 -10.70 18.12 3.84
CA ILE A 467 -11.87 18.69 4.52
C ILE A 467 -12.99 19.05 3.53
N ASN A 468 -12.63 19.56 2.36
CA ASN A 468 -13.59 19.90 1.31
C ASN A 468 -14.24 18.67 0.68
N GLU A 469 -13.45 17.61 0.47
CA GLU A 469 -13.90 16.31 -0.05
C GLU A 469 -14.72 15.52 0.99
N GLY A 470 -14.70 15.94 2.26
CA GLY A 470 -15.40 15.25 3.35
C GLY A 470 -14.65 14.04 3.90
N ASP A 471 -13.37 13.88 3.53
CA ASP A 471 -12.47 12.87 4.09
C ASP A 471 -12.14 13.16 5.56
N LEU A 472 -12.07 14.44 5.91
CA LEU A 472 -11.95 14.92 7.28
C LEU A 472 -13.07 15.92 7.60
N GLU A 473 -13.63 15.81 8.79
CA GLU A 473 -14.72 16.67 9.25
C GLU A 473 -14.35 17.36 10.56
N VAL A 474 -14.68 18.64 10.69
CA VAL A 474 -14.48 19.39 11.94
C VAL A 474 -15.44 18.90 13.01
N VAL A 475 -14.94 18.61 14.20
CA VAL A 475 -15.74 18.15 15.34
C VAL A 475 -16.17 19.34 16.20
N PRO A 476 -17.46 19.70 16.24
CA PRO A 476 -17.94 20.75 17.14
C PRO A 476 -17.92 20.25 18.59
N ARG A 477 -17.66 21.15 19.55
CA ARG A 477 -17.73 20.85 21.00
C ARG A 477 -16.87 19.65 21.44
N ALA A 478 -15.72 19.47 20.80
CA ALA A 478 -14.82 18.33 21.04
C ALA A 478 -14.31 18.19 22.48
N ARG A 479 -14.35 19.25 23.31
CA ARG A 479 -13.98 19.20 24.74
C ARG A 479 -14.73 18.13 25.54
N SER A 480 -15.95 17.80 25.13
CA SER A 480 -16.76 16.74 25.77
C SER A 480 -16.20 15.32 25.56
N LEU A 481 -15.31 15.12 24.60
CA LEU A 481 -14.74 13.81 24.28
C LEU A 481 -13.49 13.48 25.11
N TRP A 482 -12.92 14.45 25.82
CA TRP A 482 -11.60 14.29 26.43
C TRP A 482 -11.53 13.30 27.58
N ASP A 483 -12.57 13.17 28.39
CA ASP A 483 -12.61 12.12 29.42
C ASP A 483 -12.53 10.74 28.77
N GLY A 484 -13.29 10.53 27.68
CA GLY A 484 -13.24 9.32 26.90
C GLY A 484 -11.87 9.06 26.28
N VAL A 485 -11.27 10.06 25.63
CA VAL A 485 -9.92 9.95 25.04
C VAL A 485 -8.87 9.54 26.08
N PHE A 486 -8.87 10.20 27.24
CA PHE A 486 -7.90 9.91 28.30
C PHE A 486 -8.15 8.52 28.93
N SER A 487 -9.40 8.08 29.01
CA SER A 487 -9.72 6.74 29.55
C SER A 487 -9.23 5.58 28.68
N LEU A 488 -9.10 5.78 27.35
CA LEU A 488 -8.57 4.72 26.48
C LEU A 488 -7.13 4.32 26.87
N ALA A 489 -6.35 5.26 27.39
CA ALA A 489 -4.96 5.06 27.77
C ALA A 489 -4.78 4.49 29.20
N ASP A 490 -5.87 4.28 29.93
CA ASP A 490 -5.84 3.59 31.22
C ASP A 490 -5.31 2.17 31.04
N SER A 491 -4.43 1.74 31.94
CA SER A 491 -3.98 0.35 32.03
C SER A 491 -4.40 -0.20 33.39
N SER A 492 -5.09 -1.34 33.40
CA SER A 492 -5.34 -2.12 34.60
C SER A 492 -4.01 -2.61 35.21
N ALA A 493 -3.94 -2.61 36.55
CA ALA A 493 -2.76 -3.01 37.31
C ALA A 493 -2.65 -4.54 37.50
N GLU A 494 -3.69 -5.29 37.16
CA GLU A 494 -3.77 -6.73 37.31
C GLU A 494 -3.62 -7.41 35.94
N GLY A 495 -2.91 -8.53 35.90
CA GLY A 495 -2.51 -9.27 34.70
C GLY A 495 -3.64 -9.90 33.88
N ASP A 496 -4.83 -9.30 33.87
CA ASP A 496 -5.83 -9.58 32.85
C ASP A 496 -5.38 -8.95 31.53
N LYS A 497 -5.38 -9.75 30.49
CA LYS A 497 -5.19 -9.33 29.09
C LYS A 497 -6.41 -8.51 28.65
N GLU A 498 -6.57 -7.33 29.23
CA GLU A 498 -7.69 -6.45 28.91
C GLU A 498 -7.58 -6.05 27.43
N GLN A 499 -8.56 -6.49 26.64
CA GLN A 499 -8.56 -6.33 25.19
C GLN A 499 -8.48 -4.84 24.85
N LEU A 500 -7.45 -4.45 24.10
CA LEU A 500 -7.26 -3.06 23.68
C LEU A 500 -8.45 -2.62 22.83
N THR A 501 -8.99 -1.45 23.15
CA THR A 501 -10.03 -0.80 22.35
C THR A 501 -9.45 -0.27 21.05
N ASP A 502 -10.18 -0.44 19.95
CA ASP A 502 -9.84 0.15 18.64
C ASP A 502 -10.09 1.67 18.57
N GLY A 503 -10.72 2.24 19.62
CA GLY A 503 -11.05 3.66 19.75
C GLY A 503 -12.14 4.16 18.79
N THR A 504 -12.80 3.28 18.03
CA THR A 504 -13.85 3.66 17.07
C THR A 504 -15.12 4.16 17.75
N ALA A 505 -15.38 3.76 19.00
CA ALA A 505 -16.49 4.28 19.82
C ALA A 505 -16.41 5.80 20.05
N LEU A 506 -15.20 6.35 20.24
CA LEU A 506 -15.01 7.80 20.37
C LEU A 506 -15.25 8.54 19.07
N TRP A 507 -14.83 7.95 17.96
CA TRP A 507 -15.15 8.47 16.65
C TRP A 507 -16.67 8.52 16.45
N TRP A 508 -17.39 7.45 16.80
CA TRP A 508 -18.85 7.44 16.74
C TRP A 508 -19.48 8.51 17.65
N ALA A 509 -19.02 8.64 18.90
CA ALA A 509 -19.50 9.69 19.80
C ALA A 509 -19.33 11.09 19.20
N SER A 510 -18.23 11.32 18.46
CA SER A 510 -17.97 12.59 17.79
C SER A 510 -18.91 12.89 16.61
N THR A 511 -19.51 11.87 15.96
CA THR A 511 -20.49 12.09 14.88
C THR A 511 -21.85 12.57 15.41
N LEU A 512 -22.15 12.30 16.68
CA LEU A 512 -23.38 12.72 17.36
C LEU A 512 -23.32 14.17 17.86
N LEU A 513 -22.15 14.81 17.82
CA LEU A 513 -21.97 16.19 18.25
C LEU A 513 -22.48 17.14 17.17
N THR A 514 -23.59 17.83 17.44
CA THR A 514 -24.12 18.88 16.56
C THR A 514 -23.60 20.27 16.96
N PRO A 515 -23.40 21.20 16.01
CA PRO A 515 -23.32 22.63 16.31
C PRO A 515 -24.65 23.06 16.95
N SER A 516 -24.61 23.83 18.03
CA SER A 516 -25.79 24.17 18.82
C SER A 516 -26.93 24.76 17.97
N GLN A 517 -28.06 24.05 17.85
CA GLN A 517 -29.35 24.73 17.91
C GLN A 517 -29.67 24.97 19.39
N SER A 518 -30.11 26.18 19.69
CA SER A 518 -30.63 26.59 20.99
C SER A 518 -31.66 25.59 21.54
N GLN A 519 -31.47 25.23 22.81
CA GLN A 519 -32.40 24.58 23.76
C GLN A 519 -33.73 24.04 23.21
N GLU A 520 -33.97 22.73 23.28
CA GLU A 520 -34.96 22.12 24.19
C GLU A 520 -35.13 20.59 24.03
N SER A 521 -35.37 19.98 25.20
CA SER A 521 -35.97 18.67 25.49
C SER A 521 -35.17 17.38 25.29
N ASP A 522 -34.77 16.86 26.45
CA ASP A 522 -34.85 15.46 26.88
C ASP A 522 -35.70 14.54 25.98
N SER A 523 -35.03 13.62 25.29
CA SER A 523 -35.50 12.25 25.11
C SER A 523 -34.33 11.38 24.66
N GLN A 524 -34.15 10.24 25.33
CA GLN A 524 -33.13 9.24 25.01
C GLN A 524 -33.18 8.86 23.52
N PRO A 525 -32.05 8.47 22.88
CA PRO A 525 -32.11 7.89 21.55
C PRO A 525 -32.52 6.42 21.65
N PRO A 526 -33.66 5.99 21.09
CA PRO A 526 -33.73 4.66 20.53
C PRO A 526 -33.05 4.68 19.15
N TYR A 527 -32.69 3.52 18.65
CA TYR A 527 -32.13 3.24 17.32
C TYR A 527 -30.62 3.06 17.24
N THR A 528 -30.26 1.78 17.39
CA THR A 528 -29.27 1.07 16.59
C THR A 528 -29.44 1.44 15.10
N VAL A 529 -28.51 2.21 14.55
CA VAL A 529 -28.42 2.45 13.10
C VAL A 529 -27.33 1.54 12.56
N GLN A 530 -27.72 0.68 11.62
CA GLN A 530 -26.85 -0.28 10.94
C GLN A 530 -25.61 0.39 10.35
N ALA A 531 -24.45 -0.23 10.53
CA ALA A 531 -23.19 0.19 9.91
C ALA A 531 -23.36 0.38 8.40
N ALA A 532 -22.88 1.51 7.87
CA ALA A 532 -22.95 1.80 6.43
C ALA A 532 -22.11 0.76 5.62
N PRO A 533 -22.61 0.26 4.48
CA PRO A 533 -22.01 -0.88 3.76
C PRO A 533 -20.55 -0.69 3.27
N SER A 534 -20.06 0.53 3.05
CA SER A 534 -18.68 0.79 2.59
C SER A 534 -17.62 0.69 3.69
N ALA A 535 -18.01 0.75 4.97
CA ALA A 535 -17.08 0.76 6.09
C ALA A 535 -16.44 -0.60 6.39
N LYS A 536 -17.02 -1.70 5.90
CA LYS A 536 -16.63 -3.06 6.34
C LYS A 536 -15.20 -3.42 5.96
N LEU A 537 -14.77 -3.13 4.73
CA LEU A 537 -13.39 -3.41 4.28
C LEU A 537 -12.37 -2.55 5.06
N ALA A 538 -12.67 -1.26 5.24
CA ALA A 538 -11.82 -0.35 6.00
C ALA A 538 -11.76 -0.71 7.50
N ASP A 539 -12.85 -1.21 8.08
CA ASP A 539 -12.89 -1.72 9.45
C ASP A 539 -12.01 -2.96 9.62
N GLU A 540 -12.07 -3.90 8.67
CA GLU A 540 -11.20 -5.08 8.68
C GLU A 540 -9.73 -4.72 8.46
N ALA A 541 -9.44 -3.75 7.58
CA ALA A 541 -8.10 -3.23 7.35
C ALA A 541 -7.55 -2.52 8.60
N LEU A 542 -8.35 -1.68 9.28
CA LEU A 542 -7.99 -1.06 10.56
C LEU A 542 -7.74 -2.12 11.63
N THR A 543 -8.59 -3.14 11.72
CA THR A 543 -8.43 -4.24 12.69
C THR A 543 -7.09 -4.96 12.51
N ASN A 544 -6.72 -5.24 11.26
CA ASN A 544 -5.42 -5.85 10.97
C ASN A 544 -4.27 -4.86 11.26
N TRP A 545 -4.43 -3.59 10.91
CA TRP A 545 -3.44 -2.55 11.24
C TRP A 545 -3.18 -2.48 12.76
N LEU A 546 -4.23 -2.52 13.58
CA LEU A 546 -4.11 -2.49 15.05
C LEU A 546 -3.37 -3.72 15.60
N LYS A 547 -3.63 -4.91 15.04
CA LYS A 547 -2.90 -6.13 15.43
C LYS A 547 -1.41 -6.01 15.16
N PHE A 548 -1.03 -5.60 13.94
CA PHE A 548 0.36 -5.62 13.51
C PHE A 548 1.18 -4.42 13.98
N PHE A 549 0.58 -3.23 14.04
CA PHE A 549 1.31 -1.98 14.32
C PHE A 549 1.01 -1.40 15.71
N ALA A 550 -0.16 -1.68 16.29
CA ALA A 550 -0.52 -1.21 17.63
C ALA A 550 -0.39 -2.30 18.71
N GLY A 551 -0.05 -3.54 18.34
CA GLY A 551 0.18 -4.65 19.28
C GLY A 551 -1.10 -5.21 19.90
N HIS A 552 -2.24 -5.09 19.23
CA HIS A 552 -3.49 -5.70 19.69
C HIS A 552 -3.41 -7.23 19.56
N GLU A 553 -3.79 -7.98 20.61
CA GLU A 553 -3.87 -9.44 20.52
C GLU A 553 -4.96 -9.85 19.50
N ALA A 554 -4.71 -10.92 18.75
CA ALA A 554 -5.73 -11.50 17.89
C ALA A 554 -6.89 -11.99 18.78
N SER A 555 -8.09 -11.42 18.60
CA SER A 555 -9.31 -12.00 19.17
C SER A 555 -9.38 -13.47 18.75
N SER A 556 -9.38 -14.38 19.71
CA SER A 556 -9.42 -15.84 19.51
C SER A 556 -10.79 -16.33 18.99
N ALA A 557 -11.64 -15.46 18.46
CA ALA A 557 -13.02 -15.75 18.12
C ALA A 557 -13.25 -16.33 16.71
N ALA A 558 -12.24 -16.96 16.09
CA ALA A 558 -12.42 -17.64 14.79
C ALA A 558 -11.61 -18.95 14.66
N ALA A 559 -11.28 -19.61 15.77
CA ALA A 559 -10.66 -20.93 15.79
C ALA A 559 -11.46 -21.92 16.66
N SER A 560 -12.78 -21.81 16.62
CA SER A 560 -13.69 -22.85 17.08
C SER A 560 -14.93 -22.86 16.19
N ASP A 561 -14.80 -23.51 15.04
CA ASP A 561 -15.85 -24.38 14.53
C ASP A 561 -15.12 -25.53 13.83
N ASP A 562 -15.28 -26.73 14.41
CA ASP A 562 -14.81 -28.03 13.92
C ASP A 562 -15.28 -28.34 12.49
#